data_AF-A0A970IKM4-F1
#
_entry.id   AF-A0A970IKM4-F1
#
_cell.length_a   1.000
_cell.length_b   1.000
_cell.length_c   1.000
_cell.angle_alpha   90.00
_cell.angle_beta   90.00
_cell.angle_gamma   90.00
#
_symmetry.space_group_name_H-M   'P 1'
#
loop_
_entity.id
_entity.type
_entity.pdbx_description
1 polymer ?
#
loop_
_entity_poly.entity_id
_entity_poly.type
_entity_poly.pdbx_seq_one_letter_code
_entity_poly.pdbx_strand_id
1 'polypeptide(L)' 'MGLDTSVQINGIHFKNPVMPASGTFGFGREMAAIWDIRELGGIVSKGLTPLPREGNAPPRVAETASGML' A
#
# COMPACT_ATOMS: atom_id res chain seq x y z
N MET A 1 13.34 19.01 17.98
CA MET A 1 13.96 17.67 17.96
C MET A 1 12.92 16.70 17.42
N GLY A 2 13.09 16.20 16.20
CA GLY A 2 12.22 15.14 15.67
C GLY A 2 12.75 13.78 16.11
N LEU A 3 11.85 12.82 16.35
CA LEU A 3 12.22 11.42 16.57
C LEU A 3 12.66 10.83 15.22
N ASP A 4 13.76 10.08 15.19
CA ASP A 4 14.13 9.28 14.02
C ASP A 4 13.24 8.02 13.99
N THR A 5 12.47 7.87 12.93
CA THR A 5 11.59 6.71 12.70
C THR A 5 12.12 5.75 11.65
N SER A 6 13.33 5.97 11.13
CA SER A 6 13.88 5.15 10.05
C SER A 6 14.10 3.69 10.47
N VAL A 7 13.97 2.76 9.51
CA VAL A 7 14.09 1.32 9.74
C VAL A 7 14.91 0.65 8.63
N GLN A 8 15.54 -0.48 8.96
CA GLN A 8 16.16 -1.37 7.99
C GLN A 8 15.43 -2.71 7.95
N ILE A 9 15.00 -3.14 6.76
CA ILE A 9 14.34 -4.43 6.56
C ILE A 9 15.03 -5.13 5.39
N ASN A 10 15.55 -6.33 5.61
CA ASN A 10 16.28 -7.12 4.60
C ASN A 10 17.38 -6.33 3.86
N GLY A 11 18.11 -5.46 4.57
CA GLY A 11 19.17 -4.63 4.00
C GLY A 11 18.70 -3.40 3.22
N ILE A 12 17.38 -3.15 3.15
CA ILE A 12 16.81 -1.95 2.53
C ILE A 12 16.52 -0.92 3.64
N HIS A 13 16.99 0.30 3.42
CA HIS A 13 16.71 1.43 4.31
C HIS A 13 15.38 2.11 3.92
N PHE A 14 14.52 2.31 4.91
CA PHE A 14 13.27 3.07 4.78
C PHE A 14 13.30 4.23 5.79
N LYS A 15 12.93 5.42 5.34
CA LYS A 15 12.86 6.63 6.20
C LYS A 15 11.84 6.53 7.36
N ASN A 16 10.86 5.64 7.24
CA ASN A 16 9.88 5.32 8.28
C ASN A 16 9.23 3.95 7.97
N PRO A 17 8.57 3.30 8.94
CA PRO A 17 7.98 1.97 8.74
C PRO A 17 6.59 1.99 8.09
N VAL A 18 6.03 3.17 7.79
CA VAL A 18 4.64 3.30 7.32
C VAL A 18 4.59 3.03 5.82
N MET A 19 3.91 1.95 5.46
CA MET A 19 3.68 1.53 4.08
C MET A 19 2.24 1.04 3.93
N PRO A 20 1.54 1.39 2.84
CA PRO A 20 0.22 0.85 2.59
C PRO A 20 0.29 -0.64 2.28
N ALA A 21 -0.72 -1.38 2.72
CA ALA A 21 -0.83 -2.81 2.42
C ALA A 21 -1.07 -3.06 0.92
N SER A 22 -0.61 -4.22 0.42
CA SER A 22 -0.82 -4.59 -0.98
C SER A 22 -2.31 -4.62 -1.32
N GLY A 23 -2.67 -4.00 -2.44
CA GLY A 23 -4.03 -4.00 -2.96
C GLY A 23 -5.00 -3.00 -2.33
N THR A 24 -4.57 -2.19 -1.35
CA THR A 24 -5.36 -1.08 -0.81
C THR A 24 -4.97 0.28 -1.41
N PHE A 25 -3.91 0.33 -2.21
CA PHE A 25 -3.28 1.58 -2.65
C PHE A 25 -2.87 1.59 -4.14
N GLY A 26 -3.35 0.62 -4.93
CA GLY A 26 -3.05 0.51 -6.36
C GLY A 26 -1.53 0.52 -6.64
N PHE A 27 -1.11 1.47 -7.47
CA PHE A 27 0.31 1.78 -7.75
C PHE A 27 0.72 3.16 -7.21
N GLY A 28 -0.07 3.76 -6.31
CA GLY A 28 0.18 5.06 -5.71
C GLY A 28 -0.13 6.29 -6.58
N ARG A 29 -0.48 6.10 -7.85
CA ARG A 29 -0.76 7.22 -8.79
C ARG A 29 -2.02 7.99 -8.42
N GLU A 30 -3.05 7.27 -8.00
CA GLU A 30 -4.34 7.82 -7.58
C GLU A 30 -4.19 8.65 -6.31
N MET A 31 -3.34 8.20 -5.39
CA MET A 31 -3.12 8.86 -4.10
C MET A 31 -2.13 10.03 -4.22
N ALA A 32 -1.17 9.95 -5.16
CA ALA A 32 -0.27 11.05 -5.48
C ALA A 32 -1.01 12.31 -5.98
N ALA A 33 -2.25 12.17 -6.47
CA ALA A 33 -3.11 13.30 -6.84
C ALA A 33 -3.75 14.01 -5.63
N ILE A 34 -3.74 13.37 -4.46
CA ILE A 34 -4.42 13.85 -3.24
C ILE A 34 -3.39 14.25 -2.17
N TRP A 35 -2.21 13.62 -2.15
CA TRP A 35 -1.16 13.83 -1.15
C TRP A 35 0.23 13.48 -1.71
N ASP A 36 1.27 14.17 -1.23
CA ASP A 36 2.68 13.80 -1.42
C ASP A 36 3.03 12.41 -0.83
N ILE A 37 2.87 11.38 -1.65
CA ILE A 37 3.24 10.00 -1.31
C ILE A 37 4.73 9.82 -0.97
N ARG A 38 5.59 10.80 -1.25
CA ARG A 38 7.01 10.80 -0.82
C ARG A 38 7.16 11.04 0.68
N GLU A 39 6.08 11.05 1.46
CA GLU A 39 6.09 10.98 2.93
C GLU A 39 6.01 9.54 3.47
N LEU A 40 5.47 8.58 2.70
CA LEU A 40 5.43 7.14 3.06
C LEU A 40 6.80 6.47 2.98
N GLY A 41 7.10 5.57 3.91
CA GLY A 41 8.35 4.81 3.95
C GLY A 41 8.62 4.03 2.65
N GLY A 42 7.56 3.52 2.03
CA GLY A 42 7.59 2.78 0.77
C GLY A 42 6.17 2.50 0.27
N ILE A 43 6.06 1.86 -0.91
CA ILE A 43 4.79 1.45 -1.52
C ILE A 43 4.81 -0.05 -1.76
N VAL A 44 3.79 -0.76 -1.29
CA VAL A 44 3.54 -2.16 -1.61
C VAL A 44 2.47 -2.22 -2.71
N SER A 45 2.89 -2.49 -3.95
CA SER A 45 1.98 -2.50 -5.09
C SER A 45 0.92 -3.60 -4.99
N LYS A 46 -0.13 -3.49 -5.81
CA LYS A 46 -1.04 -4.62 -6.05
C LYS A 46 -0.26 -5.82 -6.58
N GLY A 47 -0.60 -7.02 -6.09
CA GLY A 47 -0.03 -8.27 -6.59
C GLY A 47 -0.04 -8.35 -8.11
N LEU A 48 1.13 -8.64 -8.70
CA LEU A 48 1.33 -8.77 -10.13
C LEU A 48 1.25 -10.24 -10.53
N THR A 49 0.62 -10.51 -11.66
CA THR A 49 0.59 -11.85 -12.27
C THR A 49 1.27 -11.83 -13.63
N PRO A 50 1.85 -12.96 -14.08
CA PRO A 50 2.54 -13.00 -15.38
C PRO A 50 1.65 -12.63 -16.57
N LEU A 51 0.36 -12.93 -16.46
CA LEU A 51 -0.67 -12.60 -17.44
C LEU A 51 -1.76 -11.72 -16.81
N PRO A 52 -2.45 -10.88 -17.61
CA PRO A 52 -3.57 -10.07 -17.13
C PRO A 52 -4.66 -10.90 -16.46
N ARG A 53 -5.29 -10.34 -15.42
CA ARG A 53 -6.43 -10.94 -14.72
C ARG A 53 -7.47 -9.88 -14.39
N GLU A 54 -8.72 -10.15 -14.76
CA GLU A 54 -9.87 -9.29 -14.43
C GLU A 54 -10.25 -9.32 -12.93
N GLY A 55 -9.86 -10.40 -12.23
CA GLY A 55 -10.29 -10.67 -10.86
C GLY A 55 -11.63 -11.42 -10.79
N ASN A 56 -12.19 -11.53 -9.59
CA ASN A 56 -13.42 -12.29 -9.34
C ASN A 56 -14.67 -11.54 -9.87
N ALA A 57 -15.79 -12.22 -10.12
CA ALA A 57 -17.04 -11.53 -10.43
C ALA A 57 -17.52 -10.70 -9.22
N PRO A 58 -18.19 -9.55 -9.41
CA PRO A 58 -18.82 -8.80 -8.31
C PRO A 58 -20.02 -9.56 -7.70
N PRO A 59 -20.36 -9.29 -6.43
CA PRO A 59 -19.73 -8.35 -5.49
C PRO A 59 -18.37 -8.86 -4.97
N ARG A 60 -17.41 -7.93 -4.83
CA ARG A 60 -16.02 -8.26 -4.42
C ARG A 60 -15.68 -7.84 -2.98
N VAL A 61 -16.57 -7.08 -2.34
CA VAL A 61 -16.39 -6.55 -0.99
C VAL A 61 -17.69 -6.64 -0.22
N ALA A 62 -17.61 -6.85 1.09
CA ALA A 62 -18.72 -6.83 2.03
C ALA A 62 -18.30 -6.19 3.36
N GLU A 63 -19.13 -5.28 3.88
CA GLU A 63 -18.89 -4.67 5.20
C GLU A 63 -19.08 -5.69 6.32
N THR A 64 -18.26 -5.59 7.37
CA THR A 64 -18.37 -6.40 8.58
C THR A 64 -18.20 -5.54 9.83
N ALA A 65 -18.51 -6.10 11.00
CA ALA A 65 -18.25 -5.41 12.25
C ALA A 65 -16.75 -5.08 12.37
N SER A 66 -16.43 -3.78 12.40
CA SER A 66 -15.07 -3.25 12.46
C SER A 66 -14.18 -3.60 11.26
N GLY A 67 -14.75 -3.88 10.08
CA GLY A 67 -13.93 -4.23 8.92
C GLY A 67 -14.68 -4.40 7.60
N MET A 68 -13.98 -5.00 6.64
CA MET A 68 -14.45 -5.35 5.31
C MET A 68 -13.83 -6.69 4.91
N LEU A 69 -14.63 -7.55 4.28
CA LEU A 69 -14.20 -8.78 3.61
C LEU A 69 -14.19 -8.57 2.10
#